data_AF-A0A1Q2L4P5-F1
#
_entry.id   AF-A0A1Q2L4P5-F1
#
_cell.length_a   1.000
_cell.length_b   1.000
_cell.length_c   1.000
_cell.angle_alpha   90.00
_cell.angle_beta   90.00
_cell.angle_gamma   90.00
#
_symmetry.space_group_name_H-M   'P 1'
#
loop_
_entity.id
_entity.type
_entity.pdbx_description
1 polymer ?
#
loop_
_entity_poly.entity_id
_entity_poly.type
_entity_poly.pdbx_seq_one_letter_code
_entity_poly.pdbx_strand_id
1 'polypeptide(L)'
;MDLILKERLFKLNIEDTYEKLEEEFQKFVTTEELSSIPDTLWIVSNNFTPNTLPSEGFKLHISATIKNVLDILKSIKTYLDSNLINYKIIKSIDHLMMLNRGLYGYTQIGKAITIYPIDKEDSIKIAFTIDNLTKNFHSPKIPTDNRLHTNSIVHYRYGSFFIDKNGSI
;
A
#
# COMPACT_ATOMS: atom_id res chain seq x y z
N MET A 1 8.68 3.55 -16.50
CA MET A 1 7.63 4.39 -17.12
C MET A 1 7.37 4.00 -18.58
N ASP A 2 6.12 3.67 -18.92
CA ASP A 2 5.67 3.39 -20.30
C ASP A 2 5.69 4.69 -21.14
N LEU A 3 6.12 4.60 -22.41
CA LEU A 3 6.21 5.74 -23.35
C LEU A 3 4.87 6.50 -23.46
N ILE A 4 3.76 5.77 -23.47
CA ILE A 4 2.41 6.33 -23.59
C ILE A 4 2.09 7.23 -22.39
N LEU A 5 2.67 6.92 -21.22
CA LEU A 5 2.46 7.70 -20.03
C LEU A 5 3.26 9.00 -20.04
N LYS A 6 4.55 8.93 -20.40
CA LYS A 6 5.37 10.13 -20.58
C LYS A 6 4.70 11.12 -21.53
N GLU A 7 4.24 10.64 -22.68
CA GLU A 7 3.53 11.48 -23.64
C GLU A 7 2.25 12.12 -23.08
N ARG A 8 1.52 11.41 -22.21
CA ARG A 8 0.29 11.95 -21.59
C ARG A 8 0.59 12.95 -20.47
N LEU A 9 1.60 12.71 -19.65
CA LEU A 9 2.03 13.63 -18.58
C LEU A 9 2.63 14.90 -19.19
N PHE A 10 3.40 14.75 -20.26
CA PHE A 10 3.92 15.86 -21.07
C PHE A 10 2.79 16.70 -21.67
N LYS A 11 1.78 16.05 -22.29
CA LYS A 11 0.58 16.75 -22.82
C LYS A 11 -0.25 17.49 -21.77
N LEU A 12 -0.08 17.15 -20.49
CA LEU A 12 -0.78 17.77 -19.36
C LEU A 12 0.11 18.76 -18.58
N ASN A 13 1.36 19.01 -19.00
CA ASN A 13 2.35 19.84 -18.28
C ASN A 13 2.56 19.42 -16.80
N ILE A 14 2.50 18.12 -16.50
CA ILE A 14 2.66 17.59 -15.12
C ILE A 14 3.83 16.63 -14.98
N GLU A 15 4.70 16.49 -15.98
CA GLU A 15 5.86 15.59 -15.94
C GLU A 15 6.81 15.96 -14.79
N ASP A 16 7.14 17.24 -14.62
CA ASP A 16 7.95 17.72 -13.49
C ASP A 16 7.32 17.39 -12.12
N THR A 17 5.98 17.46 -12.03
CA THR A 17 5.26 17.12 -10.79
C THR A 17 5.33 15.62 -10.53
N TYR A 18 5.26 14.81 -11.58
CA TYR A 18 5.32 13.36 -11.48
C TYR A 18 6.70 12.86 -11.06
N GLU A 19 7.76 13.33 -11.73
CA GLU A 19 9.14 12.96 -11.41
C GLU A 19 9.48 13.34 -9.97
N LYS A 20 9.02 14.52 -9.52
CA LYS A 20 9.15 14.94 -8.13
C LYS A 20 8.42 14.01 -7.14
N LEU A 21 7.21 13.57 -7.46
CA LEU A 21 6.47 12.63 -6.60
C LEU A 21 7.19 11.28 -6.49
N GLU A 22 7.73 10.76 -7.59
CA GLU A 22 8.52 9.53 -7.59
C GLU A 22 9.81 9.70 -6.78
N GLU A 23 10.54 10.80 -6.96
CA GLU A 23 11.76 11.10 -6.20
C GLU A 23 11.48 11.18 -4.69
N GLU A 24 10.43 11.92 -4.29
CA GLU A 24 10.03 12.04 -2.88
C GLU A 24 9.62 10.69 -2.29
N PHE A 25 8.91 9.86 -3.07
CA PHE A 25 8.53 8.51 -2.64
C PHE A 25 9.74 7.61 -2.43
N GLN A 26 10.68 7.57 -3.39
CA GLN A 26 11.88 6.74 -3.28
C GLN A 26 12.81 7.22 -2.17
N LYS A 27 12.93 8.53 -1.98
CA LYS A 27 13.68 9.12 -0.87
C LYS A 27 13.08 8.71 0.48
N PHE A 28 11.76 8.74 0.62
CA PHE A 28 11.08 8.28 1.83
C PHE A 28 11.36 6.79 2.09
N VAL A 29 11.13 5.93 1.09
CA VAL A 29 11.41 4.49 1.18
C VAL A 29 12.83 4.20 1.68
N THR A 30 13.82 4.90 1.12
CA THR A 30 15.25 4.69 1.46
C THR A 30 15.57 5.22 2.86
N THR A 31 15.07 6.42 3.20
CA THR A 31 15.31 7.04 4.52
C THR A 31 14.70 6.21 5.64
N GLU A 32 13.57 5.57 5.36
CA GLU A 32 12.80 4.81 6.33
C GLU A 32 13.16 3.31 6.37
N GLU A 33 14.28 2.93 5.73
CA GLU A 33 14.86 1.59 5.70
C GLU A 33 13.88 0.48 5.25
N LEU A 34 12.98 0.82 4.33
CA LEU A 34 12.05 -0.15 3.76
C LEU A 34 12.76 -0.98 2.68
N SER A 35 12.52 -2.29 2.66
CA SER A 35 13.26 -3.24 1.83
C SER A 35 12.44 -3.69 0.62
N SER A 36 13.00 -3.55 -0.59
CA SER A 36 12.39 -4.11 -1.81
C SER A 36 12.52 -5.63 -1.83
N ILE A 37 11.46 -6.33 -2.25
CA ILE A 37 11.55 -7.77 -2.54
C ILE A 37 11.91 -7.96 -4.03
N PRO A 38 13.03 -8.62 -4.37
CA PRO A 38 13.46 -8.85 -5.75
C PRO A 38 12.36 -9.48 -6.61
N ASP A 39 12.25 -9.03 -7.86
CA ASP A 39 11.28 -9.53 -8.86
C ASP A 39 9.80 -9.39 -8.49
N THR A 40 9.48 -8.57 -7.48
CA THR A 40 8.09 -8.29 -7.07
C THR A 40 7.69 -6.84 -7.32
N LEU A 41 6.44 -6.51 -6.99
CA LEU A 41 5.90 -5.15 -6.96
C LEU A 41 5.99 -4.50 -5.58
N TRP A 42 6.59 -5.15 -4.59
CA TRP A 42 6.40 -4.84 -3.18
C TRP A 42 7.69 -4.44 -2.48
N ILE A 43 7.54 -3.48 -1.58
CA ILE A 43 8.50 -3.09 -0.55
C ILE A 43 7.90 -3.49 0.79
N VAL A 44 8.69 -4.02 1.72
CA VAL A 44 8.26 -4.44 3.06
C VAL A 44 8.89 -3.60 4.16
N SER A 45 8.24 -3.59 5.33
CA SER A 45 8.78 -3.02 6.57
C SER A 45 10.14 -3.62 6.93
N ASN A 46 11.04 -2.85 7.57
CA ASN A 46 12.39 -3.31 7.91
C ASN A 46 12.38 -4.60 8.76
N ASN A 47 11.47 -4.69 9.74
CA ASN A 47 11.32 -5.86 10.62
C ASN A 47 10.33 -6.91 10.08
N PHE A 48 10.16 -6.99 8.75
CA PHE A 48 9.18 -7.88 8.16
C PHE A 48 9.51 -9.36 8.45
N THR A 49 8.72 -9.97 9.34
CA THR A 49 8.94 -11.35 9.82
C THR A 49 7.76 -12.25 9.46
N PRO A 50 7.70 -12.80 8.23
CA PRO A 50 6.55 -13.58 7.78
C PRO A 50 6.34 -14.87 8.59
N ASN A 51 7.43 -15.44 9.13
CA ASN A 51 7.37 -16.68 9.90
C ASN A 51 6.68 -16.54 11.27
N THR A 52 6.46 -15.31 11.74
CA THR A 52 5.75 -15.04 13.00
C THR A 52 4.26 -14.82 12.78
N LEU A 53 3.83 -14.66 11.52
CA LEU A 53 2.43 -14.46 11.17
C LEU A 53 1.68 -15.79 11.10
N PRO A 54 0.35 -15.79 11.37
CA PRO A 54 -0.47 -16.98 11.13
C PRO A 54 -0.51 -17.31 9.63
N SER A 55 -0.85 -18.56 9.30
CA SER A 55 -1.01 -19.00 7.90
C SER A 55 -2.18 -18.33 7.17
N GLU A 56 -3.15 -17.81 7.92
CA GLU A 56 -4.32 -17.08 7.45
C GLU A 56 -4.86 -16.12 8.51
N GLY A 57 -5.59 -15.09 8.07
CA GLY A 57 -6.16 -14.09 8.96
C GLY A 57 -6.82 -12.96 8.18
N PHE A 58 -7.22 -11.91 8.90
CA PHE A 58 -7.63 -10.67 8.27
C PHE A 58 -6.40 -9.88 7.84
N LYS A 59 -6.39 -9.45 6.57
CA LYS A 59 -5.45 -8.45 6.05
C LYS A 59 -6.19 -7.13 5.94
N LEU A 60 -5.49 -6.04 6.22
CA LEU A 60 -5.99 -4.71 5.93
C LEU A 60 -5.33 -4.19 4.67
N HIS A 61 -6.12 -3.60 3.78
CA HIS A 61 -5.62 -2.95 2.58
C HIS A 61 -5.98 -1.47 2.63
N ILE A 62 -4.98 -0.61 2.44
CA ILE A 62 -5.18 0.83 2.40
C ILE A 62 -5.13 1.27 0.94
N SER A 63 -6.21 1.92 0.52
CA SER A 63 -6.29 2.52 -0.81
C SER A 63 -5.58 3.85 -0.88
N ALA A 64 -4.91 4.11 -2.01
CA ALA A 64 -4.21 5.36 -2.25
C ALA A 64 -4.22 5.75 -3.73
N THR A 65 -4.07 7.04 -3.98
CA THR A 65 -3.76 7.64 -5.27
C THR A 65 -2.29 8.02 -5.32
N ILE A 66 -1.76 8.31 -6.52
CA ILE A 66 -0.41 8.85 -6.66
C ILE A 66 -0.19 10.17 -5.91
N LYS A 67 -1.27 10.91 -5.61
CA LYS A 67 -1.20 12.22 -4.98
C LYS A 67 -1.13 12.17 -3.46
N ASN A 68 -1.56 11.07 -2.83
CA ASN A 68 -1.70 10.99 -1.37
C ASN A 68 -1.00 9.78 -0.75
N VAL A 69 -0.46 8.84 -1.53
CA VAL A 69 0.19 7.63 -1.00
C VAL A 69 1.32 7.97 -0.02
N LEU A 70 2.12 8.99 -0.33
CA LEU A 70 3.23 9.40 0.52
C LEU A 70 2.73 10.00 1.86
N ASP A 71 1.70 10.84 1.81
CA ASP A 71 1.14 11.45 3.03
C ASP A 71 0.41 10.43 3.91
N ILE A 72 -0.28 9.46 3.30
CA ILE A 72 -0.86 8.31 3.99
C ILE A 72 0.24 7.52 4.69
N LEU A 73 1.32 7.17 3.98
CA LEU A 73 2.46 6.43 4.54
C LEU A 73 3.08 7.15 5.73
N LYS A 74 3.39 8.45 5.59
CA LYS A 74 3.90 9.30 6.68
C LYS A 74 2.96 9.29 7.89
N SER A 75 1.65 9.27 7.66
CA SER A 75 0.65 9.31 8.74
C SER A 75 0.54 8.00 9.52
N ILE A 76 0.81 6.85 8.88
CA ILE A 76 0.59 5.53 9.50
C ILE A 76 1.89 4.86 9.95
N LYS A 77 3.03 5.19 9.34
CA LYS A 77 4.29 4.45 9.52
C LYS A 77 4.75 4.39 10.96
N THR A 78 4.79 5.54 11.65
CA THR A 78 5.23 5.60 13.05
C THR A 78 4.40 4.65 13.93
N TYR A 79 3.09 4.56 13.71
CA TYR A 79 2.24 3.63 14.44
C TYR A 79 2.57 2.17 14.10
N LEU A 80 2.70 1.84 12.81
CA LEU A 80 2.99 0.47 12.38
C LEU A 80 4.33 -0.02 12.93
N ASP A 81 5.38 0.77 12.80
CA ASP A 81 6.73 0.40 13.23
C ASP A 81 6.83 0.31 14.76
N SER A 82 6.24 1.27 15.49
CA SER A 82 6.26 1.27 16.97
C SER A 82 5.53 0.07 17.57
N ASN A 83 4.60 -0.54 16.82
CA ASN A 83 3.87 -1.73 17.23
C ASN A 83 4.39 -3.01 16.54
N LEU A 84 5.52 -2.94 15.82
CA LEU A 84 6.14 -4.07 15.11
C LEU A 84 5.17 -4.78 14.14
N ILE A 85 4.27 -4.02 13.53
CA ILE A 85 3.26 -4.56 12.62
C ILE A 85 3.90 -4.79 11.26
N ASN A 86 3.76 -6.01 10.72
CA ASN A 86 4.22 -6.35 9.39
C ASN A 86 3.34 -5.67 8.32
N TYR A 87 3.96 -4.99 7.35
CA TYR A 87 3.25 -4.43 6.21
C TYR A 87 4.10 -4.44 4.94
N LYS A 88 3.43 -4.30 3.80
CA LYS A 88 4.05 -4.05 2.50
C LYS A 88 3.38 -2.88 1.77
N ILE A 89 4.14 -2.23 0.91
CA ILE A 89 3.71 -1.09 0.11
C ILE A 89 4.10 -1.32 -1.34
N ILE A 90 3.34 -0.74 -2.27
CA ILE A 90 3.70 -0.74 -3.70
C ILE A 90 5.06 -0.06 -3.92
N LYS A 91 5.88 -0.60 -4.83
CA LYS A 91 7.30 -0.19 -4.91
C LYS A 91 7.60 1.16 -5.57
N SER A 92 6.64 1.77 -6.26
CA SER A 92 6.81 3.09 -6.89
C SER A 92 5.48 3.75 -7.24
N ILE A 93 5.54 5.04 -7.59
CA ILE A 93 4.38 5.79 -8.10
C ILE A 93 3.95 5.24 -9.47
N ASP A 94 4.91 4.88 -10.32
CA ASP A 94 4.69 4.18 -11.60
C ASP A 94 3.82 2.92 -11.37
N HIS A 95 4.24 2.07 -10.44
CA HIS A 95 3.56 0.82 -10.12
C HIS A 95 2.20 1.05 -9.45
N LEU A 96 2.07 2.05 -8.58
CA LEU A 96 0.77 2.42 -7.98
C LEU A 96 -0.25 2.83 -9.04
N MET A 97 0.17 3.62 -10.01
CA MET A 97 -0.71 4.05 -11.07
C MET A 97 -1.13 2.87 -11.96
N MET A 98 -0.20 1.97 -12.31
CA MET A 98 -0.52 0.73 -13.05
C MET A 98 -1.49 -0.17 -12.26
N LEU A 99 -1.27 -0.31 -10.96
CA LEU A 99 -2.12 -1.05 -10.03
C LEU A 99 -3.55 -0.48 -10.00
N ASN A 100 -3.68 0.84 -9.89
CA ASN A 100 -4.99 1.52 -9.89
C ASN A 100 -5.72 1.46 -11.23
N ARG A 101 -5.00 1.22 -12.34
CA ARG A 101 -5.58 0.94 -13.67
C ARG A 101 -5.95 -0.53 -13.88
N GLY A 102 -5.66 -1.41 -12.93
CA GLY A 102 -5.93 -2.84 -13.03
C GLY A 102 -4.94 -3.61 -13.91
N LEU A 103 -3.78 -3.04 -14.23
CA LEU A 103 -2.76 -3.72 -15.05
C LEU A 103 -2.12 -4.93 -14.35
N TYR A 104 -2.28 -5.04 -13.03
CA TYR A 104 -1.89 -6.23 -12.25
C TYR A 104 -3.09 -7.13 -11.91
N GLY A 105 -4.19 -6.98 -12.64
CA GLY A 105 -5.43 -7.73 -12.44
C GLY A 105 -6.43 -7.03 -11.53
N TYR A 106 -7.71 -7.36 -11.73
CA TYR A 106 -8.84 -6.76 -11.02
C TYR A 106 -8.73 -6.87 -9.49
N THR A 107 -8.13 -7.95 -8.99
CA THR A 107 -7.99 -8.23 -7.56
C THR A 107 -6.96 -7.37 -6.84
N GLN A 108 -6.09 -6.68 -7.59
CA GLN A 108 -5.02 -5.82 -7.04
C GLN A 108 -5.42 -4.34 -6.98
N ILE A 109 -6.49 -3.94 -7.68
CA ILE A 109 -6.87 -2.53 -7.80
C ILE A 109 -7.02 -1.88 -6.42
N GLY A 110 -6.30 -0.77 -6.22
CA GLY A 110 -6.34 0.02 -5.00
C GLY A 110 -5.56 -0.55 -3.80
N LYS A 111 -4.96 -1.74 -3.87
CA LYS A 111 -4.17 -2.32 -2.76
C LYS A 111 -2.76 -1.72 -2.67
N ALA A 112 -2.68 -0.42 -2.42
CA ALA A 112 -1.41 0.31 -2.36
C ALA A 112 -0.55 -0.12 -1.16
N ILE A 113 -1.18 -0.39 -0.02
CA ILE A 113 -0.54 -0.83 1.22
C ILE A 113 -1.32 -2.03 1.76
N THR A 114 -0.60 -3.06 2.23
CA THR A 114 -1.20 -4.21 2.91
C THR A 114 -0.57 -4.36 4.30
N ILE A 115 -1.40 -4.48 5.32
CA ILE A 115 -1.00 -4.62 6.72
C ILE A 115 -1.43 -6.01 7.20
N TYR A 116 -0.57 -6.67 7.97
CA TYR A 116 -0.74 -8.03 8.48
C TYR A 116 -0.80 -8.05 10.01
N PRO A 117 -2.01 -7.90 10.59
CA PRO A 117 -2.27 -8.20 11.99
C PRO A 117 -1.99 -9.67 12.33
N ILE A 118 -1.65 -9.95 13.59
CA ILE A 118 -1.36 -11.31 14.07
C ILE A 118 -2.62 -12.10 14.43
N ASP A 119 -3.70 -11.41 14.80
CA ASP A 119 -4.99 -12.00 15.15
C ASP A 119 -6.17 -11.07 14.82
N LYS A 120 -7.39 -11.50 15.18
CA LYS A 120 -8.63 -10.78 14.89
C LYS A 120 -8.75 -9.50 15.72
N GLU A 121 -8.41 -9.57 17.00
CA GLU A 121 -8.47 -8.45 17.94
C GLU A 121 -7.55 -7.32 17.48
N ASP A 122 -6.33 -7.66 17.08
CA ASP A 122 -5.37 -6.71 16.50
C ASP A 122 -5.87 -6.17 15.16
N SER A 123 -6.49 -7.00 14.32
CA SER A 123 -7.07 -6.53 13.05
C SER A 123 -8.08 -5.41 13.25
N ILE A 124 -8.94 -5.53 14.26
CA ILE A 124 -9.95 -4.52 14.60
C ILE A 124 -9.26 -3.25 15.12
N LYS A 125 -8.35 -3.40 16.09
CA LYS A 125 -7.63 -2.27 16.71
C LYS A 125 -6.84 -1.47 15.68
N ILE A 126 -6.09 -2.16 14.82
CA ILE A 126 -5.27 -1.54 13.78
C ILE A 126 -6.19 -0.84 12.76
N ALA A 127 -7.27 -1.49 12.30
CA ALA A 127 -8.17 -0.90 11.31
C ALA A 127 -8.73 0.45 11.77
N PHE A 128 -9.26 0.54 13.00
CA PHE A 128 -9.79 1.79 13.54
C PHE A 128 -8.70 2.84 13.82
N THR A 129 -7.51 2.41 14.24
CA THR A 129 -6.39 3.34 14.45
C THR A 129 -5.93 3.97 13.14
N ILE A 130 -5.73 3.14 12.11
CA ILE A 130 -5.34 3.61 10.77
C ILE A 130 -6.43 4.48 10.15
N ASP A 131 -7.70 4.13 10.31
CA ASP A 131 -8.82 4.94 9.83
C ASP A 131 -8.81 6.34 10.44
N ASN A 132 -8.64 6.46 11.76
CA ASN A 132 -8.55 7.77 12.40
C ASN A 132 -7.31 8.57 11.94
N LEU A 133 -6.16 7.92 11.76
CA LEU A 133 -4.94 8.56 11.23
C LEU A 133 -5.11 9.03 9.77
N THR A 134 -6.05 8.42 9.03
CA THR A 134 -6.24 8.66 7.60
C THR A 134 -7.57 9.31 7.23
N LYS A 135 -8.35 9.75 8.22
CA LYS A 135 -9.73 10.27 8.05
C LYS A 135 -9.90 11.42 7.04
N ASN A 136 -8.84 12.17 6.76
CA ASN A 136 -8.85 13.31 5.84
C ASN A 136 -8.45 12.93 4.40
N PHE A 137 -8.10 11.67 4.15
CA PHE A 137 -7.74 11.20 2.82
C PHE A 137 -8.93 10.55 2.11
N HIS A 138 -8.97 10.71 0.80
CA HIS A 138 -9.95 10.06 -0.07
C HIS A 138 -9.23 9.26 -1.15
N SER A 139 -9.71 8.05 -1.43
CA SER A 139 -9.09 7.15 -2.41
C SER A 139 -10.10 6.17 -3.02
N PRO A 140 -9.74 5.53 -4.16
CA PRO A 140 -10.63 4.60 -4.84
C PRO A 140 -11.07 3.44 -3.95
N LYS A 141 -12.25 2.88 -4.25
CA LYS A 141 -12.70 1.65 -3.60
C LYS A 141 -11.87 0.46 -4.09
N ILE A 142 -11.43 -0.39 -3.16
CA ILE A 142 -10.91 -1.71 -3.51
C ILE A 142 -12.09 -2.62 -3.88
N PRO A 143 -12.20 -3.10 -5.14
CA PRO A 143 -13.43 -3.76 -5.59
C PRO A 143 -13.72 -5.10 -4.91
N THR A 144 -12.68 -5.80 -4.44
CA THR A 144 -12.76 -7.18 -3.94
C THR A 144 -12.86 -7.30 -2.42
N ASP A 145 -12.81 -6.18 -1.71
CA ASP A 145 -12.61 -6.14 -0.27
C ASP A 145 -13.74 -5.38 0.43
N ASN A 146 -14.01 -5.76 1.68
CA ASN A 146 -14.95 -5.02 2.51
C ASN A 146 -14.33 -3.69 2.91
N ARG A 147 -15.11 -2.62 2.90
CA ARG A 147 -14.67 -1.30 3.38
C ARG A 147 -15.06 -1.15 4.84
N LEU A 148 -14.21 -0.55 5.68
CA LEU A 148 -14.47 -0.40 7.11
C LEU A 148 -15.77 0.37 7.38
N HIS A 149 -15.97 1.50 6.70
CA HIS A 149 -17.24 2.23 6.64
C HIS A 149 -17.29 3.13 5.41
N THR A 150 -18.40 3.81 5.18
CA THR A 150 -18.55 4.79 4.09
C THR A 150 -17.41 5.83 4.15
N ASN A 151 -16.76 6.09 3.01
CA ASN A 151 -15.61 6.99 2.85
C ASN A 151 -14.27 6.56 3.48
N SER A 152 -14.20 5.48 4.26
CA SER A 152 -12.91 4.97 4.73
C SER A 152 -12.04 4.51 3.56
N ILE A 153 -10.74 4.83 3.65
CA ILE A 153 -9.72 4.27 2.73
C ILE A 153 -9.19 2.92 3.22
N VAL A 154 -9.63 2.47 4.40
CA VAL A 154 -9.30 1.18 5.00
C VAL A 154 -10.28 0.11 4.53
N HIS A 155 -9.71 -0.96 4.00
CA HIS A 155 -10.42 -2.15 3.55
C HIS A 155 -9.87 -3.38 4.26
N TYR A 156 -10.67 -4.46 4.30
CA TYR A 156 -10.25 -5.71 4.91
C TYR A 156 -10.78 -6.94 4.16
N ARG A 157 -10.01 -8.02 4.26
CA ARG A 157 -10.36 -9.32 3.70
C ARG A 157 -9.73 -10.44 4.52
N TYR A 158 -10.47 -11.52 4.74
CA TYR A 158 -9.94 -12.75 5.31
C TYR A 158 -9.28 -13.61 4.23
N GLY A 159 -8.11 -14.17 4.51
CA GLY A 159 -7.46 -15.12 3.62
C GLY A 159 -6.06 -15.52 4.06
N SER A 160 -5.46 -16.42 3.30
CA SER A 160 -4.12 -16.94 3.57
C SER A 160 -3.04 -15.87 3.44
N PHE A 161 -2.01 -15.95 4.29
CA PHE A 161 -0.82 -15.11 4.27
C PHE A 161 0.34 -15.75 3.49
N PHE A 162 0.12 -16.89 2.81
CA PHE A 162 1.20 -17.59 2.10
C PHE A 162 1.78 -16.76 0.96
N ILE A 163 3.11 -16.82 0.89
CA ILE A 163 3.93 -16.23 -0.17
C ILE A 163 3.79 -17.09 -1.43
N ASP A 164 3.14 -16.59 -2.48
CA ASP A 164 3.24 -17.24 -3.80
C ASP A 164 4.59 -16.92 -4.47
N LYS A 165 4.92 -17.66 -5.54
CA LYS A 165 6.21 -17.56 -6.25
C LYS A 165 6.48 -16.17 -6.86
N ASN A 166 5.47 -15.28 -6.86
CA ASN A 166 5.56 -13.90 -7.34
C ASN A 166 5.76 -12.89 -6.19
N GLY A 167 6.06 -13.39 -4.98
CA GLY A 167 6.24 -12.58 -3.78
C GLY A 167 4.95 -11.91 -3.29
N SER A 168 3.79 -12.50 -3.58
CA SER A 168 2.56 -12.06 -2.94
C SER A 168 2.49 -12.62 -1.53
N ILE A 169 2.64 -11.77 -0.52
CA ILE A 169 1.83 -11.90 0.69
C ILE A 169 0.52 -11.18 0.45
#